data_AF-A0A7K6QKU4-F1
#
_entry.id   AF-A0A7K6QKU4-F1
#
_cell.length_a   1.000
_cell.length_b   1.000
_cell.length_c   1.000
_cell.angle_alpha   90.00
_cell.angle_beta   90.00
_cell.angle_gamma   90.00
#
_symmetry.space_group_name_H-M   'P 1'
#
loop_
_entity.id
_entity.type
_entity.pdbx_description
1 polymer ?
#
loop_
_entity_poly.entity_id
_entity_poly.type
_entity_poly.pdbx_seq_one_letter_code
_entity_poly.pdbx_strand_id
1 'polypeptide(L)'
;MAVVYQALHRRASSLTCRLHSTYVRKMRYLNQLKEDDSLCRQAQASGTFYLFHNLSPFLQKVGKKYLVPQLSAAEMKQILEKCQETEQWMEKSVLIGCSEEHRPHFALDLGALEKSVIESELQGSFTDLRKALFVVDGKDSPLLASAQSLLRWHDSHQFCSKTGQPTQKNPAGSKRVCRASGVTYYPQVSPVVITLVSDGSRCLLARQPSFPPGMYTALSGFCDVGENVEQAVRREVAEEVGLEVESLRYSASQHWPFPSGSLMLACHALVRAPRPQISVDSLELEEARWFGLEEIVEGLKREPRSSQQDDGSFLPWFPPKQAIAHQLIQEWVQQQSA
;
A
#
# COMPACT_ATOMS: atom_id res chain seq x y z
N MET A 1 20.55 -73.40 21.51
CA MET A 1 20.89 -73.23 20.08
C MET A 1 19.97 -72.18 19.48
N ALA A 2 20.45 -70.93 19.39
CA ALA A 2 20.04 -69.93 18.40
C ALA A 2 20.77 -68.61 18.72
N VAL A 3 21.77 -68.31 17.90
CA VAL A 3 22.55 -67.07 17.90
C VAL A 3 21.67 -65.98 17.31
N VAL A 4 21.48 -64.86 18.02
CA VAL A 4 20.80 -63.67 17.48
C VAL A 4 21.84 -62.61 17.16
N TYR A 5 21.98 -62.35 15.86
CA TYR A 5 22.87 -61.36 15.27
C TYR A 5 22.50 -59.94 15.69
N GLN A 6 23.48 -59.16 16.19
CA GLN A 6 23.39 -57.71 16.30
C GLN A 6 23.54 -57.08 14.91
N ALA A 7 22.46 -56.50 14.39
CA ALA A 7 22.49 -55.64 13.22
C ALA A 7 22.77 -54.19 13.64
N LEU A 8 23.99 -53.71 13.35
CA LEU A 8 24.38 -52.30 13.45
C LEU A 8 23.63 -51.48 12.37
N HIS A 9 22.50 -50.88 12.73
CA HIS A 9 21.91 -49.82 11.93
C HIS A 9 22.66 -48.49 12.17
N ARG A 10 23.64 -48.23 11.30
CA ARG A 10 24.15 -46.86 11.08
C ARG A 10 22.97 -45.99 10.64
N ARG A 11 22.50 -45.09 11.53
CA ARG A 11 21.68 -43.95 11.12
C ARG A 11 22.55 -43.06 10.24
N ALA A 12 22.44 -43.22 8.93
CA ALA A 12 22.87 -42.20 7.99
C ALA A 12 22.03 -40.95 8.27
N SER A 13 22.67 -39.90 8.80
CA SER A 13 22.07 -38.58 8.89
C SER A 13 21.81 -38.09 7.47
N SER A 14 20.58 -38.25 7.01
CA SER A 14 20.04 -37.59 5.82
C SER A 14 19.97 -36.08 6.12
N LEU A 15 21.12 -35.40 5.97
CA LEU A 15 21.20 -33.95 5.79
C LEU A 15 20.66 -33.63 4.39
N THR A 16 19.36 -33.84 4.20
CA THR A 16 18.64 -33.18 3.12
C THR A 16 18.53 -31.72 3.50
N CYS A 17 19.54 -30.94 3.11
CA CYS A 17 19.44 -29.49 3.07
C CYS A 17 18.22 -29.16 2.21
N ARG A 18 17.07 -28.90 2.83
CA ARG A 18 15.93 -28.33 2.10
C ARG A 18 16.43 -27.00 1.58
N LEU A 19 16.72 -26.93 0.28
CA LEU A 19 16.94 -25.68 -0.43
C LEU A 19 15.67 -24.87 -0.22
N HIS A 20 15.72 -23.95 0.73
CA HIS A 20 14.59 -23.07 0.99
C HIS A 20 14.40 -22.21 -0.26
N SER A 21 13.16 -22.11 -0.73
CA SER A 21 12.78 -21.17 -1.79
C SER A 21 13.37 -19.78 -1.49
N THR A 22 13.80 -19.07 -2.54
CA THR A 22 14.34 -17.69 -2.43
C THR A 22 13.40 -16.80 -1.62
N TYR A 23 12.08 -16.97 -1.81
CA TYR A 23 11.05 -16.30 -1.02
C TYR A 23 11.16 -16.58 0.49
N VAL A 24 11.30 -17.84 0.90
CA VAL A 24 11.35 -18.21 2.32
C VAL A 24 12.61 -17.65 2.97
N ARG A 25 13.75 -17.71 2.26
CA ARG A 25 15.01 -17.12 2.74
C ARG A 25 14.88 -15.61 2.92
N LYS A 26 14.30 -14.92 1.93
CA LYS A 26 14.03 -13.48 1.97
C LYS A 26 13.13 -13.07 3.13
N MET A 27 12.01 -13.76 3.32
CA MET A 27 11.07 -13.45 4.41
C MET A 27 11.70 -13.69 5.79
N ARG A 28 12.46 -14.77 5.95
CA ARG A 28 13.17 -15.05 7.22
C ARG A 28 14.27 -14.04 7.49
N TYR A 29 15.02 -13.62 6.47
CA TYR A 29 16.04 -12.59 6.62
C TYR A 29 15.41 -11.26 7.04
N LEU A 30 14.33 -10.83 6.37
CA LEU A 30 13.56 -9.65 6.79
C LEU A 30 13.06 -9.75 8.23
N ASN A 31 12.57 -10.92 8.64
CA ASN A 31 12.16 -11.14 10.02
C ASN A 31 13.34 -11.03 11.00
N GLN A 32 14.50 -11.60 10.67
CA GLN A 32 15.71 -11.46 11.49
C GLN A 32 16.12 -9.99 11.65
N LEU A 33 16.09 -9.19 10.58
CA LEU A 33 16.39 -7.76 10.67
C LEU A 33 15.39 -7.00 11.56
N LYS A 34 14.13 -7.45 11.66
CA LYS A 34 13.12 -6.84 12.54
C LYS A 34 13.31 -7.18 14.02
N GLU A 35 13.91 -8.34 14.32
CA GLU A 35 14.08 -8.86 15.67
C GLU A 35 15.48 -8.61 16.26
N ASP A 36 16.51 -8.52 15.42
CA ASP A 36 17.89 -8.26 15.83
C ASP A 36 18.35 -6.86 15.39
N ASP A 37 18.32 -5.93 16.36
CA ASP A 37 18.72 -4.54 16.19
C ASP A 37 20.17 -4.38 15.73
N SER A 38 21.08 -5.25 16.18
CA SER A 38 22.51 -5.21 15.80
C SER A 38 22.67 -5.63 14.34
N LEU A 39 22.03 -6.73 13.96
CA LEU A 39 22.01 -7.21 12.58
C LEU A 39 21.38 -6.17 11.65
N CYS A 40 20.32 -5.49 12.08
CA CYS A 40 19.70 -4.42 11.29
C CYS A 40 20.62 -3.22 11.08
N ARG A 41 21.36 -2.78 12.11
CA ARG A 41 22.34 -1.69 11.96
C ARG A 41 23.48 -2.07 11.02
N GLN A 42 23.97 -3.30 11.12
CA GLN A 42 24.97 -3.81 10.18
C GLN A 42 24.43 -3.83 8.75
N ALA A 43 23.18 -4.26 8.57
CA ALA A 43 22.50 -4.30 7.29
C ALA A 43 22.32 -2.92 6.63
N GLN A 44 22.24 -1.83 7.40
CA GLN A 44 22.19 -0.47 6.87
C GLN A 44 23.48 -0.09 6.12
N ALA A 45 24.63 -0.68 6.46
CA ALA A 45 25.89 -0.42 5.77
C ALA A 45 25.98 -1.05 4.37
N SER A 46 25.15 -2.04 4.07
CA SER A 46 25.11 -2.75 2.78
C SER A 46 23.76 -2.67 2.05
N GLY A 47 22.79 -1.97 2.63
CA GLY A 47 21.44 -1.81 2.10
C GLY A 47 21.32 -0.73 1.04
N THR A 48 20.12 -0.63 0.46
CA THR A 48 19.71 0.50 -0.39
C THR A 48 18.71 1.39 0.31
N PHE A 49 18.70 2.67 -0.06
CA PHE A 49 17.89 3.71 0.55
C PHE A 49 16.99 4.37 -0.48
N TYR A 50 15.74 4.54 -0.07
CA TYR A 50 14.68 5.26 -0.77
C TYR A 50 14.43 6.57 -0.02
N LEU A 51 14.54 7.69 -0.73
CA LEU A 51 14.47 9.00 -0.10
C LEU A 51 13.07 9.58 -0.13
N PHE A 52 12.73 10.19 1.00
CA PHE A 52 11.54 11.00 1.18
C PHE A 52 11.94 12.36 1.75
N HIS A 53 11.12 13.38 1.50
CA HIS A 53 11.20 14.66 2.16
C HIS A 53 9.79 15.09 2.51
N ASN A 54 9.48 15.17 3.81
CA ASN A 54 8.14 15.44 4.31
C ASN A 54 7.11 14.50 3.64
N LEU A 55 7.39 13.19 3.67
CA LEU A 55 6.58 12.10 3.12
C LEU A 55 6.40 12.11 1.59
N SER A 56 7.08 13.01 0.87
CA SER A 56 7.11 13.03 -0.59
C SER A 56 8.29 12.21 -1.11
N PRO A 57 8.08 11.15 -1.92
CA PRO A 57 9.18 10.36 -2.47
C PRO A 57 10.04 11.15 -3.45
N PHE A 58 11.34 10.87 -3.45
CA PHE A 58 12.29 11.39 -4.44
C PHE A 58 12.20 10.62 -5.75
N LEU A 59 12.03 11.32 -6.87
CA LEU A 59 11.94 10.74 -8.20
C LEU A 59 12.96 11.38 -9.15
N GLN A 60 13.52 10.57 -10.05
CA GLN A 60 14.34 11.06 -11.16
C GLN A 60 13.59 10.92 -12.47
N LYS A 61 13.58 11.98 -13.27
CA LYS A 61 12.96 11.96 -14.59
C LYS A 61 13.99 11.53 -15.63
N VAL A 62 13.77 10.38 -16.26
CA VAL A 62 14.59 9.87 -17.36
C VAL A 62 13.73 9.79 -18.62
N GLY A 63 13.88 10.81 -19.48
CA GLY A 63 13.02 10.99 -20.67
C GLY A 63 11.55 11.22 -20.28
N LYS A 64 10.68 10.26 -20.62
CA LYS A 64 9.25 10.27 -20.28
C LYS A 64 8.91 9.46 -19.02
N LYS A 65 9.87 8.75 -18.42
CA LYS A 65 9.65 7.88 -17.26
C LYS A 65 10.13 8.55 -15.98
N TYR A 66 9.51 8.18 -14.86
CA TYR A 66 9.95 8.54 -13.53
C TYR A 66 10.51 7.29 -12.85
N LEU A 67 11.77 7.37 -12.42
CA LEU A 67 12.46 6.32 -11.70
C LEU A 67 12.49 6.63 -10.21
N VAL A 68 12.49 5.58 -9.41
CA VAL A 68 12.70 5.65 -7.97
C VAL A 68 14.15 5.21 -7.70
N PRO A 69 15.10 6.14 -7.51
CA PRO A 69 16.49 5.77 -7.32
C PRO A 69 16.69 4.99 -6.02
N GLN A 70 17.59 4.01 -6.08
CA GLN A 70 18.00 3.20 -4.94
C GLN A 70 19.44 3.58 -4.61
N LEU A 71 19.62 4.31 -3.52
CA LEU A 71 20.94 4.80 -3.13
C LEU A 71 21.65 3.76 -2.27
N SER A 72 22.92 3.51 -2.55
CA SER A 72 23.79 2.74 -1.67
C SER A 72 24.07 3.48 -0.37
N ALA A 73 24.53 2.75 0.65
CA ALA A 73 25.02 3.35 1.89
C ALA A 73 26.13 4.38 1.66
N ALA A 74 27.00 4.18 0.65
CA ALA A 74 28.08 5.12 0.34
C ALA A 74 27.54 6.44 -0.23
N GLU A 75 26.60 6.37 -1.17
CA GLU A 75 25.91 7.55 -1.73
C GLU A 75 25.14 8.30 -0.64
N MET A 76 24.49 7.57 0.27
CA MET A 76 23.80 8.18 1.41
C MET A 76 24.74 8.97 2.32
N LYS A 77 25.92 8.44 2.63
CA LYS A 77 26.91 9.16 3.44
C LYS A 77 27.37 10.44 2.77
N GLN A 78 27.62 10.41 1.46
CA GLN A 78 27.99 11.61 0.68
C GLN A 78 26.90 12.69 0.73
N ILE A 79 25.62 12.31 0.62
CA ILE A 79 24.51 13.25 0.72
C ILE A 79 24.42 13.87 2.12
N LEU A 80 24.55 13.03 3.16
CA LEU A 80 24.51 13.51 4.55
C LEU A 80 25.67 14.47 4.85
N GLU A 81 26.88 14.16 4.39
CA GLU A 81 28.04 15.05 4.49
C GLU A 81 27.79 16.40 3.82
N LYS A 82 27.20 16.41 2.62
CA LYS A 82 26.79 17.65 1.92
C LYS A 82 25.72 18.43 2.67
N CYS A 83 24.88 17.75 3.42
CA CYS A 83 23.89 18.37 4.31
C CYS A 83 24.45 18.73 5.70
N GLN A 84 25.76 18.58 5.93
CA GLN A 84 26.44 18.82 7.22
C GLN A 84 25.96 17.91 8.35
N GLU A 85 25.56 16.68 8.02
CA GLU A 85 25.02 15.69 8.94
C GLU A 85 25.86 14.42 8.99
N THR A 86 25.70 13.64 10.06
CA THR A 86 26.48 12.42 10.28
C THR A 86 25.76 11.17 9.76
N GLU A 87 26.52 10.09 9.56
CA GLU A 87 25.97 8.77 9.17
C GLU A 87 24.94 8.20 10.16
N GLN A 88 24.88 8.71 11.39
CA GLN A 88 23.87 8.33 12.38
C GLN A 88 22.43 8.62 11.90
N TRP A 89 22.25 9.54 10.94
CA TRP A 89 20.96 9.76 10.31
C TRP A 89 20.39 8.53 9.61
N MET A 90 21.25 7.62 9.15
CA MET A 90 20.80 6.37 8.54
C MET A 90 20.01 5.50 9.52
N GLU A 91 20.24 5.62 10.84
CA GLU A 91 19.44 4.92 11.87
C GLU A 91 17.98 5.41 11.93
N LYS A 92 17.69 6.61 11.41
CA LYS A 92 16.31 7.11 11.29
C LYS A 92 15.52 6.40 10.20
N SER A 93 16.17 5.65 9.31
CA SER A 93 15.51 4.89 8.25
C SER A 93 14.62 3.76 8.78
N VAL A 94 13.74 3.24 7.93
CA VAL A 94 12.82 2.14 8.24
C VAL A 94 12.99 1.04 7.19
N LEU A 95 13.00 -0.22 7.63
CA LEU A 95 13.13 -1.37 6.74
C LEU A 95 11.81 -1.60 6.00
N ILE A 96 11.85 -1.50 4.66
CA ILE A 96 10.65 -1.59 3.80
C ILE A 96 10.61 -2.85 2.94
N GLY A 97 11.74 -3.55 2.80
CA GLY A 97 11.79 -4.73 1.94
C GLY A 97 13.20 -5.24 1.72
N CYS A 98 13.35 -6.12 0.74
CA CYS A 98 14.61 -6.75 0.39
C CYS A 98 14.58 -7.25 -1.05
N SER A 99 15.71 -7.18 -1.75
CA SER A 99 15.90 -7.75 -3.08
C SER A 99 15.96 -9.29 -3.04
N GLU A 100 15.92 -9.94 -4.21
CA GLU A 100 16.04 -11.40 -4.31
C GLU A 100 17.45 -11.89 -3.91
N GLU A 101 18.47 -11.03 -4.02
CA GLU A 101 19.85 -11.27 -3.60
C GLU A 101 20.09 -10.96 -2.11
N HIS A 102 19.03 -10.78 -1.33
CA HIS A 102 19.07 -10.42 0.08
C HIS A 102 19.67 -9.05 0.39
N ARG A 103 19.55 -8.07 -0.52
CA ARG A 103 19.92 -6.68 -0.21
C ARG A 103 18.74 -5.97 0.48
N PRO A 104 18.87 -5.48 1.72
CA PRO A 104 17.78 -4.84 2.43
C PRO A 104 17.50 -3.45 1.86
N HIS A 105 16.22 -3.09 1.80
CA HIS A 105 15.72 -1.80 1.34
C HIS A 105 15.23 -1.01 2.54
N PHE A 106 15.69 0.23 2.65
CA PHE A 106 15.33 1.17 3.71
C PHE A 106 14.66 2.41 3.11
N ALA A 107 13.68 2.98 3.80
CA ALA A 107 13.16 4.31 3.50
C ALA A 107 13.66 5.31 4.53
N LEU A 108 14.06 6.49 4.10
CA LEU A 108 14.55 7.55 4.96
C LEU A 108 13.89 8.88 4.59
N ASP A 109 13.22 9.51 5.55
CA ASP A 109 12.69 10.86 5.40
C ASP A 109 13.72 11.89 5.88
N LEU A 110 14.06 12.81 4.99
CA LEU A 110 15.04 13.87 5.18
C LEU A 110 14.37 15.25 5.37
N GLY A 111 13.12 15.30 5.81
CA GLY A 111 12.33 16.54 5.93
C GLY A 111 12.98 17.69 6.69
N ALA A 112 13.91 17.41 7.60
CA ALA A 112 14.69 18.41 8.34
C ALA A 112 15.98 18.88 7.63
N LEU A 113 16.35 18.28 6.50
CA LEU A 113 17.50 18.67 5.68
C LEU A 113 17.08 19.60 4.53
N GLU A 114 18.05 20.32 4.00
CA GLU A 114 17.82 21.25 2.89
C GLU A 114 17.46 20.50 1.60
N LYS A 115 16.20 20.62 1.18
CA LYS A 115 15.65 19.95 0.01
C LYS A 115 16.45 20.23 -1.27
N SER A 116 16.84 21.49 -1.51
CA SER A 116 17.56 21.94 -2.71
C SER A 116 18.92 21.25 -2.89
N VAL A 117 19.64 21.01 -1.80
CA VAL A 117 20.94 20.31 -1.84
C VAL A 117 20.77 18.89 -2.36
N ILE A 118 19.77 18.17 -1.84
CA ILE A 118 19.51 16.77 -2.22
C ILE A 118 19.02 16.69 -3.68
N GLU A 119 18.11 17.58 -4.08
CA GLU A 119 17.57 17.63 -5.45
C GLU A 119 18.65 17.94 -6.49
N SER A 120 19.55 18.88 -6.17
CA SER A 120 20.68 19.22 -7.04
C SER A 120 21.67 18.07 -7.15
N GLU A 121 22.01 17.42 -6.04
CA GLU A 121 23.00 16.34 -6.02
C GLU A 121 22.55 15.12 -6.82
N LEU A 122 21.28 14.74 -6.65
CA LEU A 122 20.71 13.56 -7.27
C LEU A 122 20.00 13.84 -8.60
N GLN A 123 19.96 15.09 -9.07
CA GLN A 123 19.32 15.48 -10.32
C GLN A 123 17.87 14.97 -10.45
N GLY A 124 17.06 15.25 -9.43
CA GLY A 124 15.67 14.80 -9.35
C GLY A 124 14.84 15.70 -8.45
N SER A 125 13.61 15.29 -8.13
CA SER A 125 12.72 16.09 -7.29
C SER A 125 11.84 15.26 -6.38
N PHE A 126 11.52 15.83 -5.23
CA PHE A 126 10.51 15.25 -4.32
C PHE A 126 9.11 15.55 -4.85
N THR A 127 8.35 14.49 -5.10
CA THR A 127 7.03 14.55 -5.74
C THR A 127 5.95 14.12 -4.76
N ASP A 128 4.81 14.83 -4.75
CA ASP A 128 3.63 14.41 -3.98
C ASP A 128 3.30 12.92 -4.23
N LEU A 129 3.00 12.18 -3.16
CA LEU A 129 2.82 10.73 -3.25
C LEU A 129 1.73 10.35 -4.25
N ARG A 130 0.60 11.08 -4.29
CA ARG A 130 -0.51 10.73 -5.18
C ARG A 130 -0.07 10.86 -6.63
N LYS A 131 0.63 11.95 -6.97
CA LYS A 131 1.25 12.11 -8.29
C LYS A 131 2.28 11.02 -8.56
N ALA A 132 3.13 10.69 -7.59
CA ALA A 132 4.17 9.68 -7.73
C ALA A 132 3.59 8.30 -8.10
N LEU A 133 2.55 7.83 -7.40
CA LEU A 133 1.94 6.51 -7.65
C LEU A 133 1.35 6.36 -9.06
N PHE A 134 1.03 7.47 -9.74
CA PHE A 134 0.52 7.46 -11.12
C PHE A 134 1.61 7.52 -12.19
N VAL A 135 2.84 7.93 -11.85
CA VAL A 135 3.92 8.14 -12.83
C VAL A 135 5.07 7.14 -12.71
N VAL A 136 5.20 6.46 -11.56
CA VAL A 136 6.20 5.41 -11.36
C VAL A 136 5.74 4.07 -11.94
N ASP A 137 6.70 3.19 -12.22
CA ASP A 137 6.41 1.83 -12.67
C ASP A 137 5.62 1.04 -11.62
N GLY A 138 4.74 0.14 -12.07
CA GLY A 138 3.87 -0.65 -11.18
C GLY A 138 4.60 -1.52 -10.15
N LYS A 139 5.88 -1.86 -10.39
CA LYS A 139 6.73 -2.60 -9.45
C LYS A 139 7.18 -1.76 -8.25
N ASP A 140 7.32 -0.44 -8.43
CA ASP A 140 7.87 0.47 -7.41
C ASP A 140 6.75 1.12 -6.58
N SER A 141 5.55 1.23 -7.14
CA SER A 141 4.37 1.83 -6.49
C SER A 141 4.02 1.18 -5.13
N PRO A 142 3.92 -0.16 -4.99
CA PRO A 142 3.64 -0.80 -3.69
C PRO A 142 4.73 -0.53 -2.64
N LEU A 143 5.98 -0.45 -3.09
CA LEU A 143 7.12 -0.19 -2.21
C LEU A 143 7.08 1.25 -1.69
N LEU A 144 6.84 2.23 -2.56
CA LEU A 144 6.68 3.64 -2.17
C LEU A 144 5.47 3.85 -1.24
N ALA A 145 4.35 3.20 -1.53
CA ALA A 145 3.16 3.26 -0.69
C ALA A 145 3.47 2.72 0.72
N SER A 146 4.11 1.56 0.81
CA SER A 146 4.48 0.94 2.09
C SER A 146 5.49 1.78 2.86
N ALA A 147 6.51 2.30 2.18
CA ALA A 147 7.52 3.19 2.76
C ALA A 147 6.89 4.45 3.35
N GLN A 148 6.03 5.12 2.58
CA GLN A 148 5.39 6.34 3.04
C GLN A 148 4.46 6.08 4.24
N SER A 149 3.68 5.00 4.22
CA SER A 149 2.77 4.67 5.34
C SER A 149 3.55 4.42 6.63
N LEU A 150 4.68 3.71 6.53
CA LEU A 150 5.53 3.43 7.67
C LEU A 150 6.22 4.70 8.21
N LEU A 151 6.76 5.54 7.32
CA LEU A 151 7.35 6.84 7.69
C LEU A 151 6.32 7.75 8.38
N ARG A 152 5.11 7.87 7.80
CA ARG A 152 3.99 8.64 8.37
C ARG A 152 3.56 8.11 9.74
N TRP A 153 3.53 6.79 9.92
CA TRP A 153 3.23 6.19 11.21
C TRP A 153 4.26 6.63 12.27
N HIS A 154 5.55 6.60 11.95
CA HIS A 154 6.57 7.05 12.89
C HIS A 154 6.52 8.54 13.20
N ASP A 155 6.14 9.36 12.23
CA ASP A 155 5.94 10.80 12.39
C ASP A 155 4.78 11.11 13.36
N SER A 156 3.66 10.39 13.23
CA SER A 156 2.47 10.58 14.06
C SER A 156 2.49 9.88 15.42
N HIS A 157 3.36 8.88 15.63
CA HIS A 157 3.38 8.04 16.84
C HIS A 157 4.60 8.27 17.75
N GLN A 158 5.07 9.52 17.84
CA GLN A 158 6.28 9.87 18.61
C GLN A 158 6.11 9.73 20.13
N PHE A 159 4.87 9.80 20.64
CA PHE A 159 4.56 9.78 22.07
C PHE A 159 3.63 8.62 22.44
N CYS A 160 3.72 8.16 23.69
CA CYS A 160 2.92 7.05 24.21
C CYS A 160 1.52 7.53 24.55
N SER A 161 0.50 6.92 23.92
CA SER A 161 -0.91 7.23 24.21
C SER A 161 -1.34 6.97 25.66
N LYS A 162 -0.62 6.11 26.39
CA LYS A 162 -0.89 5.81 27.81
C LYS A 162 -0.27 6.81 28.78
N THR A 163 0.92 7.35 28.47
CA THR A 163 1.73 8.11 29.45
C THR A 163 2.14 9.50 28.99
N GLY A 164 1.95 9.83 27.71
CA GLY A 164 2.45 11.07 27.10
C GLY A 164 3.97 11.13 26.90
N GLN A 165 4.73 10.11 27.31
CA GLN A 165 6.20 10.10 27.19
C GLN A 165 6.67 9.71 25.78
N PRO A 166 7.86 10.18 25.34
CA PRO A 166 8.43 9.78 24.05
C PRO A 166 8.58 8.25 23.93
N THR A 167 8.26 7.71 22.77
CA THR A 167 8.49 6.30 22.41
C THR A 167 9.78 6.17 21.62
N GLN A 168 10.45 5.03 21.73
CA GLN A 168 11.68 4.74 21.00
C GLN A 168 11.41 3.75 19.86
N LYS A 169 11.80 4.13 18.65
CA LYS A 169 11.81 3.26 17.47
C LYS A 169 12.95 2.24 17.55
N ASN A 170 12.76 1.00 17.09
CA ASN A 170 13.88 0.08 16.82
C ASN A 170 14.56 0.40 15.47
N PRO A 171 15.80 -0.07 15.20
CA PRO A 171 16.52 0.23 13.96
C PRO A 171 15.75 -0.14 12.68
N ALA A 172 15.00 -1.25 12.69
CA ALA A 172 14.19 -1.66 11.55
C ALA A 172 12.93 -0.80 11.33
N GLY A 173 12.50 0.00 12.31
CA GLY A 173 11.22 0.72 12.27
C GLY A 173 9.99 -0.18 12.34
N SER A 174 10.12 -1.46 12.72
CA SER A 174 8.98 -2.36 12.84
C SER A 174 8.11 -2.12 14.07
N LYS A 175 8.62 -1.39 15.07
CA LYS A 175 7.93 -1.10 16.33
C LYS A 175 8.43 0.18 16.99
N ARG A 176 7.63 0.68 17.94
CA ARG A 176 8.02 1.72 18.90
C ARG A 176 7.73 1.26 20.31
N VAL A 177 8.61 1.52 21.27
CA VAL A 177 8.47 1.08 22.66
C VAL A 177 8.45 2.29 23.59
N CYS A 178 7.44 2.37 24.46
CA CYS A 178 7.46 3.31 25.57
C CYS A 178 8.25 2.71 26.73
N ARG A 179 9.41 3.29 27.07
CA ARG A 179 10.22 2.81 28.20
C ARG A 179 9.54 2.97 29.56
N ALA A 180 8.68 3.98 29.71
CA ALA A 180 7.99 4.26 30.98
C ALA A 180 6.87 3.26 31.28
N SER A 181 6.16 2.76 30.26
CA SER A 181 5.01 1.85 30.46
C SER A 181 5.26 0.42 29.99
N GLY A 182 6.33 0.17 29.23
CA GLY A 182 6.60 -1.11 28.58
C GLY A 182 5.73 -1.39 27.36
N VAL A 183 4.80 -0.50 27.00
CA VAL A 183 3.90 -0.70 25.85
C VAL A 183 4.70 -0.68 24.54
N THR A 184 4.47 -1.69 23.71
CA THR A 184 4.98 -1.77 22.35
C THR A 184 3.86 -1.43 21.38
N TYR A 185 4.15 -0.48 20.49
CA TYR A 185 3.28 -0.05 19.41
C TYR A 185 3.81 -0.60 18.10
N TYR A 186 2.90 -1.09 17.26
CA TYR A 186 3.18 -1.58 15.92
C TYR A 186 2.52 -0.66 14.89
N PRO A 187 3.06 -0.58 13.65
CA PRO A 187 2.40 0.13 12.56
C PRO A 187 0.95 -0.30 12.41
N GLN A 188 0.05 0.68 12.37
CA GLN A 188 -1.39 0.46 12.24
C GLN A 188 -1.78 0.43 10.77
N VAL A 189 -2.70 -0.46 10.41
CA VAL A 189 -3.31 -0.53 9.08
C VAL A 189 -4.82 -0.59 9.29
N SER A 190 -5.54 0.37 8.72
CA SER A 190 -7.00 0.40 8.80
C SER A 190 -7.62 -0.48 7.70
N PRO A 191 -8.46 -1.47 8.04
CA PRO A 191 -9.19 -2.24 7.02
C PRO A 191 -10.27 -1.35 6.39
N VAL A 192 -10.34 -1.38 5.06
CA VAL A 192 -11.32 -0.64 4.26
C VAL A 192 -11.92 -1.60 3.24
N VAL A 193 -13.23 -1.75 3.21
CA VAL A 193 -13.89 -2.51 2.14
C VAL A 193 -14.02 -1.62 0.90
N ILE A 194 -13.83 -2.20 -0.28
CA ILE A 194 -14.16 -1.54 -1.54
C ILE A 194 -14.99 -2.48 -2.39
N THR A 195 -16.19 -2.06 -2.73
CA THR A 195 -17.24 -2.94 -3.23
C THR A 195 -17.76 -2.48 -4.58
N LEU A 196 -17.61 -3.32 -5.59
CA LEU A 196 -18.31 -3.15 -6.85
C LEU A 196 -19.68 -3.84 -6.75
N VAL A 197 -20.74 -3.03 -6.67
CA VAL A 197 -22.11 -3.52 -6.59
C VAL A 197 -22.67 -3.72 -7.99
N SER A 198 -23.39 -4.83 -8.22
CA SER A 198 -23.97 -5.21 -9.50
C SER A 198 -25.42 -5.66 -9.33
N ASP A 199 -26.28 -5.37 -10.30
CA ASP A 199 -27.63 -5.94 -10.42
C ASP A 199 -27.68 -7.17 -11.34
N GLY A 200 -26.51 -7.62 -11.80
CA GLY A 200 -26.33 -8.68 -12.80
C GLY A 200 -25.99 -8.13 -14.18
N SER A 201 -26.68 -7.07 -14.62
CA SER A 201 -26.54 -6.47 -15.96
C SER A 201 -25.76 -5.15 -15.98
N ARG A 202 -25.76 -4.42 -14.86
CA ARG A 202 -25.13 -3.11 -14.67
C ARG A 202 -24.31 -3.14 -13.39
N CYS A 203 -23.30 -2.28 -13.30
CA CYS A 203 -22.59 -2.03 -12.05
C CYS A 203 -22.90 -0.61 -11.52
N LEU A 204 -22.86 -0.46 -10.21
CA LEU A 204 -23.05 0.82 -9.53
C LEU A 204 -21.68 1.41 -9.24
N LEU A 205 -21.50 2.67 -9.64
CA LEU A 205 -20.33 3.46 -9.28
C LEU A 205 -20.81 4.80 -8.71
N ALA A 206 -20.00 5.36 -7.83
CA ALA A 206 -20.26 6.62 -7.15
C ALA A 206 -19.07 7.57 -7.22
N ARG A 207 -19.33 8.83 -6.86
CA ARG A 207 -18.32 9.86 -6.72
C ARG A 207 -18.58 10.73 -5.49
N GLN A 208 -17.49 11.19 -4.88
CA GLN A 208 -17.50 12.13 -3.76
C GLN A 208 -17.15 13.54 -4.27
N PRO A 209 -17.57 14.61 -3.56
CA PRO A 209 -17.24 15.99 -3.95
C PRO A 209 -15.73 16.29 -4.06
N SER A 210 -14.91 15.53 -3.32
CA SER A 210 -13.45 15.66 -3.33
C SER A 210 -12.77 15.03 -4.55
N PHE A 211 -13.50 14.21 -5.32
CA PHE A 211 -12.94 13.50 -6.46
C PHE A 211 -12.81 14.40 -7.68
N PRO A 212 -11.79 14.16 -8.54
CA PRO A 212 -11.71 14.82 -9.83
C PRO A 212 -13.05 14.77 -10.59
N PRO A 213 -13.45 15.86 -11.28
CA PRO A 213 -14.68 15.88 -12.06
C PRO A 213 -14.76 14.73 -13.06
N GLY A 214 -15.94 14.09 -13.15
CA GLY A 214 -16.20 12.94 -14.02
C GLY A 214 -15.60 11.60 -13.56
N MET A 215 -14.81 11.55 -12.48
CA MET A 215 -14.29 10.28 -11.95
C MET A 215 -15.38 9.56 -11.14
N TYR A 216 -15.69 8.32 -11.47
CA TYR A 216 -16.54 7.42 -10.66
C TYR A 216 -15.77 6.17 -10.25
N THR A 217 -16.04 5.65 -9.06
CA THR A 217 -15.37 4.46 -8.51
C THR A 217 -16.35 3.57 -7.74
N ALA A 218 -15.91 2.36 -7.39
CA ALA A 218 -16.61 1.47 -6.47
C ALA A 218 -16.80 2.13 -5.09
N LEU A 219 -17.85 1.73 -4.36
CA LEU A 219 -18.16 2.21 -3.01
C LEU A 219 -17.08 1.74 -2.03
N SER A 220 -16.76 2.54 -1.02
CA SER A 220 -15.72 2.15 -0.06
C SER A 220 -15.85 2.84 1.28
N GLY A 221 -15.69 2.06 2.35
CA GLY A 221 -15.64 2.60 3.71
C GLY A 221 -14.91 1.70 4.69
N PHE A 222 -14.65 2.24 5.88
CA PHE A 222 -13.85 1.59 6.90
C PHE A 222 -14.64 0.45 7.55
N CYS A 223 -13.95 -0.62 7.96
CA CYS A 223 -14.59 -1.60 8.84
C CYS A 223 -14.65 -1.06 10.28
N ASP A 224 -15.81 -1.16 10.91
CA ASP A 224 -15.95 -0.79 12.32
C ASP A 224 -15.41 -1.85 13.27
N VAL A 225 -15.17 -1.45 14.51
CA VAL A 225 -14.72 -2.36 15.56
C VAL A 225 -15.77 -3.44 15.81
N GLY A 226 -15.38 -4.69 15.59
CA GLY A 226 -16.25 -5.86 15.77
C GLY A 226 -16.96 -6.32 14.50
N GLU A 227 -16.83 -5.60 13.39
CA GLU A 227 -17.33 -6.03 12.09
C GLU A 227 -16.37 -7.01 11.40
N ASN A 228 -16.92 -8.02 10.75
CA ASN A 228 -16.23 -8.72 9.67
C ASN A 228 -16.40 -7.97 8.33
N VAL A 229 -15.68 -8.43 7.30
CA VAL A 229 -15.68 -7.83 5.96
C VAL A 229 -17.09 -7.83 5.36
N GLU A 230 -17.82 -8.92 5.54
CA GLU A 230 -19.15 -9.13 5.01
C GLU A 230 -20.19 -8.18 5.62
N GLN A 231 -20.05 -7.84 6.90
CA GLN A 231 -20.88 -6.87 7.60
C GLN A 231 -20.58 -5.46 7.12
N ALA A 232 -19.29 -5.07 7.06
CA ALA A 232 -18.89 -3.77 6.55
C ALA A 232 -19.38 -3.54 5.11
N VAL A 233 -19.21 -4.53 4.21
CA VAL A 233 -19.74 -4.44 2.83
C VAL A 233 -21.26 -4.19 2.81
N ARG A 234 -22.03 -4.91 3.64
CA ARG A 234 -23.49 -4.74 3.71
C ARG A 234 -23.89 -3.38 4.25
N ARG A 235 -23.21 -2.93 5.31
CA ARG A 235 -23.46 -1.65 5.96
C ARG A 235 -23.17 -0.50 5.00
N GLU A 236 -21.97 -0.44 4.42
CA GLU A 236 -21.55 0.63 3.50
C GLU A 236 -22.49 0.73 2.28
N VAL A 237 -22.91 -0.40 1.70
CA VAL A 237 -23.86 -0.41 0.58
C VAL A 237 -25.27 0.05 1.02
N ALA A 238 -25.70 -0.28 2.23
CA ALA A 238 -26.98 0.16 2.76
C ALA A 238 -26.96 1.66 3.11
N GLU A 239 -25.88 2.15 3.71
CA GLU A 239 -25.69 3.54 4.14
C GLU A 239 -25.56 4.48 2.93
N GLU A 240 -24.62 4.22 2.02
CA GLU A 240 -24.29 5.15 0.94
C GLU A 240 -25.36 5.20 -0.17
N VAL A 241 -26.01 4.07 -0.47
CA VAL A 241 -26.86 3.92 -1.67
C VAL A 241 -28.21 3.25 -1.42
N GLY A 242 -28.52 2.85 -0.18
CA GLY A 242 -29.82 2.31 0.20
C GLY A 242 -30.15 0.94 -0.38
N LEU A 243 -29.14 0.11 -0.69
CA LEU A 243 -29.34 -1.19 -1.32
C LEU A 243 -29.04 -2.36 -0.36
N GLU A 244 -29.79 -3.45 -0.51
CA GLU A 244 -29.57 -4.69 0.23
C GLU A 244 -28.71 -5.68 -0.59
N VAL A 245 -27.54 -6.02 -0.05
CA VAL A 245 -26.64 -7.02 -0.67
C VAL A 245 -27.18 -8.43 -0.45
N GLU A 246 -27.43 -9.13 -1.56
CA GLU A 246 -27.86 -10.52 -1.56
C GLU A 246 -26.67 -11.47 -1.37
N SER A 247 -25.63 -11.30 -2.19
CA SER A 247 -24.44 -12.14 -2.16
C SER A 247 -23.19 -11.31 -2.39
N LEU A 248 -22.06 -11.81 -1.88
CA LEU A 248 -20.77 -11.14 -1.99
C LEU A 248 -19.67 -12.15 -2.29
N ARG A 249 -18.61 -11.67 -2.95
CA ARG A 249 -17.41 -12.45 -3.26
C ARG A 249 -16.17 -11.57 -3.09
N TYR A 250 -15.24 -12.01 -2.23
CA TYR A 250 -13.92 -11.40 -2.16
C TYR A 250 -13.16 -11.59 -3.48
N SER A 251 -12.46 -10.55 -3.92
CA SER A 251 -11.63 -10.56 -5.13
C SER A 251 -10.14 -10.47 -4.77
N ALA A 252 -9.72 -9.38 -4.13
CA ALA A 252 -8.32 -9.06 -3.92
C ALA A 252 -8.12 -8.09 -2.75
N SER A 253 -6.86 -7.83 -2.43
CA SER A 253 -6.50 -6.80 -1.44
C SER A 253 -5.37 -5.93 -1.94
N GLN A 254 -5.36 -4.66 -1.55
CA GLN A 254 -4.31 -3.71 -1.89
C GLN A 254 -3.96 -2.85 -0.67
N HIS A 255 -2.66 -2.74 -0.36
CA HIS A 255 -2.19 -1.69 0.54
C HIS A 255 -2.37 -0.33 -0.14
N TRP A 256 -3.01 0.60 0.55
CA TRP A 256 -3.27 1.94 0.06
C TRP A 256 -2.73 2.98 1.04
N PRO A 257 -1.84 3.89 0.62
CA PRO A 257 -1.11 4.74 1.56
C PRO A 257 -1.93 5.93 2.08
N PHE A 258 -3.18 6.11 1.61
CA PHE A 258 -4.04 7.23 1.99
C PHE A 258 -5.23 6.77 2.85
N PRO A 259 -5.63 7.56 3.88
CA PRO A 259 -4.97 8.77 4.37
C PRO A 259 -3.74 8.51 5.25
N SER A 260 -3.70 7.37 5.96
CA SER A 260 -2.63 7.02 6.90
C SER A 260 -2.14 5.56 6.78
N GLY A 261 -2.44 4.88 5.67
CA GLY A 261 -2.15 3.47 5.45
C GLY A 261 -3.37 2.58 5.76
N SER A 262 -4.01 2.08 4.70
CA SER A 262 -5.19 1.22 4.75
C SER A 262 -4.96 -0.08 3.98
N LEU A 263 -5.63 -1.15 4.39
CA LEU A 263 -5.74 -2.37 3.61
C LEU A 263 -7.10 -2.38 2.93
N MET A 264 -7.10 -2.11 1.62
CA MET A 264 -8.31 -2.19 0.79
C MET A 264 -8.65 -3.66 0.56
N LEU A 265 -9.88 -4.04 0.87
CA LEU A 265 -10.44 -5.38 0.75
C LEU A 265 -11.52 -5.35 -0.33
N ALA A 266 -11.15 -5.77 -1.53
CA ALA A 266 -11.99 -5.65 -2.70
C ALA A 266 -13.00 -6.79 -2.79
N CYS A 267 -14.26 -6.41 -2.93
CA CYS A 267 -15.40 -7.32 -3.01
C CYS A 267 -16.27 -7.00 -4.24
N HIS A 268 -16.85 -8.04 -4.82
CA HIS A 268 -18.03 -7.91 -5.68
C HIS A 268 -19.27 -8.18 -4.83
N ALA A 269 -20.33 -7.41 -5.03
CA ALA A 269 -21.62 -7.61 -4.38
C ALA A 269 -22.73 -7.65 -5.43
N LEU A 270 -23.67 -8.58 -5.26
CA LEU A 270 -24.89 -8.68 -6.05
C LEU A 270 -26.06 -8.17 -5.21
N VAL A 271 -26.89 -7.32 -5.79
CA VAL A 271 -28.16 -6.88 -5.21
C VAL A 271 -29.30 -7.48 -6.02
N ARG A 272 -30.33 -8.03 -5.36
CA ARG A 272 -31.54 -8.52 -6.02
C ARG A 272 -32.73 -7.66 -5.65
N ALA A 273 -33.15 -6.83 -6.59
CA ALA A 273 -34.45 -6.16 -6.54
C ALA A 273 -34.97 -5.98 -7.98
N PRO A 274 -36.28 -6.00 -8.22
CA PRO A 274 -36.83 -5.59 -9.51
C PRO A 274 -36.57 -4.09 -9.69
N ARG A 275 -35.50 -3.75 -10.43
CA ARG A 275 -34.99 -2.38 -10.64
C ARG A 275 -34.61 -1.70 -9.32
N PRO A 276 -33.44 -2.03 -8.74
CA PRO A 276 -32.97 -1.42 -7.49
C PRO A 276 -32.93 0.11 -7.63
N GLN A 277 -33.79 0.79 -6.86
CA GLN A 277 -33.79 2.25 -6.76
C GLN A 277 -32.69 2.65 -5.79
N ILE A 278 -31.79 3.53 -6.26
CA ILE A 278 -30.70 4.06 -5.44
C ILE A 278 -31.27 5.17 -4.57
N SER A 279 -30.97 5.13 -3.28
CA SER A 279 -31.20 6.23 -2.35
C SER A 279 -29.84 6.72 -1.84
N VAL A 280 -29.30 7.75 -2.50
CA VAL A 280 -27.96 8.27 -2.20
C VAL A 280 -27.97 9.06 -0.90
N ASP A 281 -27.03 8.76 0.00
CA ASP A 281 -26.70 9.69 1.09
C ASP A 281 -25.85 10.85 0.55
N SER A 282 -26.47 12.02 0.49
CA SER A 282 -25.85 13.24 -0.03
C SER A 282 -24.86 13.91 0.94
N LEU A 283 -24.76 13.41 2.17
CA LEU A 283 -23.70 13.83 3.11
C LEU A 283 -22.33 13.27 2.70
N GLU A 284 -22.30 12.09 2.09
CA GLU A 284 -21.07 11.40 1.72
C GLU A 284 -20.79 11.43 0.21
N LEU A 285 -21.82 11.20 -0.60
CA LEU A 285 -21.71 11.08 -2.05
C LEU A 285 -22.28 12.30 -2.77
N GLU A 286 -21.57 12.74 -3.81
CA GLU A 286 -22.09 13.73 -4.76
C GLU A 286 -23.11 13.07 -5.70
N GLU A 287 -22.81 11.85 -6.14
CA GLU A 287 -23.67 11.09 -7.06
C GLU A 287 -23.34 9.60 -7.02
N ALA A 288 -24.35 8.74 -7.17
CA ALA A 288 -24.20 7.33 -7.49
C ALA A 288 -25.20 6.91 -8.57
N ARG A 289 -24.76 6.12 -9.54
CA ARG A 289 -25.65 5.64 -10.61
C ARG A 289 -25.22 4.31 -11.20
N TRP A 290 -26.18 3.66 -11.84
CA TRP A 290 -25.96 2.44 -12.61
C TRP A 290 -25.26 2.75 -13.94
N PHE A 291 -24.23 1.96 -14.26
CA PHE A 291 -23.48 1.99 -15.50
C PHE A 291 -23.69 0.69 -16.28
N GLY A 292 -24.01 0.82 -17.57
CA GLY A 292 -24.08 -0.31 -18.51
C GLY A 292 -22.70 -0.76 -18.98
N LEU A 293 -22.62 -1.94 -19.59
CA LEU A 293 -21.36 -2.51 -20.08
C LEU A 293 -20.66 -1.60 -21.09
N GLU A 294 -21.40 -1.07 -22.07
CA GLU A 294 -20.85 -0.19 -23.10
C GLU A 294 -20.28 1.10 -22.49
N GLU A 295 -20.98 1.67 -21.52
CA GLU A 295 -20.54 2.89 -20.83
C GLU A 295 -19.24 2.66 -20.05
N ILE A 296 -19.13 1.51 -19.35
CA ILE A 296 -17.91 1.11 -18.65
C ILE A 296 -16.75 0.91 -19.63
N VAL A 297 -16.97 0.19 -20.73
CA VAL A 297 -15.94 -0.08 -21.74
C VAL A 297 -15.43 1.22 -22.38
N GLU A 298 -16.31 2.17 -22.67
CA GLU A 298 -15.90 3.48 -23.20
C GLU A 298 -15.20 4.35 -22.14
N GLY A 299 -15.68 4.35 -20.90
CA GLY A 299 -15.04 5.13 -19.82
C GLY A 299 -13.66 4.59 -19.43
N LEU A 300 -13.41 3.29 -19.54
CA LEU A 300 -12.10 2.67 -19.32
C LEU A 300 -11.04 3.09 -20.35
N LYS A 301 -11.46 3.59 -21.53
CA LYS A 301 -10.56 4.10 -22.58
C LYS A 301 -10.20 5.58 -22.38
N ARG A 302 -10.91 6.31 -21.51
CA ARG A 302 -10.74 7.76 -21.32
C ARG A 302 -9.60 8.05 -20.35
N GLU A 303 -8.77 9.00 -20.73
CA GLU A 303 -7.79 9.61 -19.83
C GLU A 303 -8.45 10.75 -19.03
N PRO A 304 -7.95 11.09 -17.82
CA PRO A 304 -8.54 12.13 -16.97
C PRO A 304 -8.67 13.52 -17.64
N ARG A 305 -7.78 13.83 -18.59
CA ARG A 305 -7.79 15.11 -19.33
C ARG A 305 -8.74 15.11 -20.52
N SER A 306 -9.13 13.93 -21.02
CA SER A 306 -10.02 13.79 -22.18
C SER A 306 -11.50 13.71 -21.82
N SER A 307 -11.84 13.80 -20.53
CA SER A 307 -13.22 13.73 -20.06
C SER A 307 -13.95 15.07 -20.12
N GLN A 308 -13.26 16.20 -20.20
CA GLN A 308 -13.89 17.52 -20.31
C GLN A 308 -14.46 17.76 -21.71
N GLN A 309 -15.74 18.14 -21.77
CA GLN A 309 -16.46 18.47 -22.99
C GLN A 309 -16.43 19.99 -23.26
N ASP A 310 -16.73 20.38 -24.51
CA ASP A 310 -16.74 21.78 -24.96
C ASP A 310 -17.78 22.65 -24.21
N ASP A 311 -18.85 22.03 -23.69
CA ASP A 311 -19.88 22.68 -22.88
C ASP A 311 -19.52 22.79 -21.38
N GLY A 312 -18.33 22.33 -21.00
CA GLY A 312 -17.83 22.34 -19.62
C GLY A 312 -18.28 21.15 -18.77
N SER A 313 -19.09 20.24 -19.29
CA SER A 313 -19.44 18.98 -18.61
C SER A 313 -18.32 17.95 -18.68
N PHE A 314 -18.38 16.92 -17.83
CA PHE A 314 -17.37 15.85 -17.79
C PHE A 314 -17.99 14.49 -18.10
N LEU A 315 -17.42 13.79 -19.08
CA LEU A 315 -17.73 12.40 -19.34
C LEU A 315 -17.18 11.49 -18.23
N PRO A 316 -17.90 10.42 -17.89
CA PRO A 316 -17.43 9.45 -16.91
C PRO A 316 -16.10 8.81 -17.31
N TRP A 317 -15.17 8.77 -16.37
CA TRP A 317 -13.91 8.03 -16.44
C TRP A 317 -13.65 7.33 -15.10
N PHE A 318 -12.76 6.33 -15.12
CA PHE A 318 -12.58 5.42 -13.97
C PHE A 318 -11.15 5.46 -13.43
N PRO A 319 -10.92 5.01 -12.17
CA PRO A 319 -9.60 4.96 -11.57
C PRO A 319 -8.57 4.27 -12.47
N PRO A 320 -7.29 4.66 -12.41
CA PRO A 320 -6.26 4.09 -13.28
C PRO A 320 -5.91 2.65 -12.87
N LYS A 321 -5.18 1.96 -13.74
CA LYS A 321 -4.85 0.51 -13.64
C LYS A 321 -4.18 0.10 -12.32
N GLN A 322 -3.53 1.03 -11.64
CA GLN A 322 -2.87 0.78 -10.35
C GLN A 322 -3.86 0.71 -9.18
N ALA A 323 -5.08 1.24 -9.31
CA ALA A 323 -6.08 1.23 -8.26
C ALA A 323 -6.89 -0.08 -8.26
N ILE A 324 -7.13 -0.65 -7.09
CA ILE A 324 -7.92 -1.88 -6.94
C ILE A 324 -9.37 -1.72 -7.45
N ALA A 325 -9.91 -0.50 -7.43
CA ALA A 325 -11.19 -0.19 -8.07
C ALA A 325 -11.20 -0.48 -9.58
N HIS A 326 -10.10 -0.16 -10.29
CA HIS A 326 -9.96 -0.47 -11.72
C HIS A 326 -9.98 -1.98 -11.94
N GLN A 327 -9.29 -2.74 -11.08
CA GLN A 327 -9.30 -4.20 -11.13
C GLN A 327 -10.72 -4.75 -10.97
N LEU A 328 -11.49 -4.30 -9.98
CA LEU A 328 -12.88 -4.70 -9.79
C LEU A 328 -13.73 -4.43 -11.04
N ILE A 329 -13.62 -3.23 -11.62
CA ILE A 329 -14.35 -2.85 -12.82
C ILE A 329 -13.97 -3.79 -14.00
N GLN A 330 -12.68 -4.06 -14.21
CA GLN A 330 -12.23 -4.98 -15.26
C GLN A 330 -12.72 -6.41 -15.04
N GLU A 331 -12.69 -6.92 -13.81
CA GLU A 331 -13.20 -8.24 -13.47
C GLU A 331 -14.70 -8.36 -13.77
N TRP A 332 -15.48 -7.29 -13.52
CA TRP A 332 -16.90 -7.26 -13.86
C TRP A 332 -17.11 -7.27 -15.38
N VAL A 333 -16.37 -6.46 -16.14
CA VAL A 333 -16.43 -6.48 -17.63
C VAL A 333 -16.14 -7.87 -18.18
N GLN A 334 -15.13 -8.57 -17.62
CA GLN A 334 -14.79 -9.94 -18.03
C GLN A 334 -15.93 -10.92 -17.71
N GLN A 335 -16.59 -10.77 -16.56
CA GLN A 335 -17.74 -11.60 -16.17
C GLN A 335 -18.96 -11.42 -17.08
N GLN A 336 -19.17 -10.22 -17.63
CA GLN A 336 -20.28 -9.96 -18.58
C GLN A 336 -20.04 -10.61 -19.96
N SER A 337 -18.80 -10.98 -20.26
CA SER A 337 -18.40 -11.55 -21.56
C SER A 337 -18.25 -13.09 -21.53
N ALA A 338 -18.44 -13.71 -20.37
CA ALA A 338 -18.23 -15.14 -20.11
C ALA A 338 -19.54 -15.93 -20.24
#